data_AF-A0A946PXN7-F1
#
_entry.id   AF-A0A946PXN7-F1
#
_cell.length_a   1.000
_cell.length_b   1.000
_cell.length_c   1.000
_cell.angle_alpha   90.00
_cell.angle_beta   90.00
_cell.angle_gamma   90.00
#
_symmetry.space_group_name_H-M   'P 1'
#
loop_
_entity.id
_entity.type
_entity.pdbx_description
1 polymer ?
#
loop_
_entity_poly.entity_id
_entity_poly.type
_entity_poly.pdbx_seq_one_letter_code
_entity_poly.pdbx_strand_id
1 'polypeptide(L)'
;MDIPKNEKRTEILFVVKVLGFILLLCLLSPLILRILVGTWDHRGPLFKLYFNMNGFEGLVELHGWDEAPLKPLDVDTQKDLCARFSIAPEDPLCDYENIVYEPDFFPVINDTFKPKDGDWATYDEVQQYLEPYRTSCIIWNPEREGWPEAVTRCRYCLRGNVKSFAVFEIYFDASDESLFKISSQNPRDFR
;
A
#
# COMPACT_ATOMS: atom_id res chain seq x y z
N MET A 1 -1.79 -4.98 76.50
CA MET A 1 -0.71 -4.60 75.57
C MET A 1 -1.36 -3.79 74.46
N ASP A 2 -1.35 -2.46 74.61
CA ASP A 2 -1.90 -1.54 73.61
C ASP A 2 -0.88 -1.38 72.49
N ILE A 3 -1.22 -1.89 71.30
CA ILE A 3 -0.39 -1.70 70.11
C ILE A 3 -0.43 -0.21 69.75
N PRO A 4 0.71 0.48 69.64
CA PRO A 4 0.76 1.91 69.41
C PRO A 4 0.05 2.26 68.10
N LYS A 5 -1.01 3.06 68.20
CA LYS A 5 -1.90 3.48 67.11
C LYS A 5 -1.17 4.13 65.91
N ASN A 6 0.09 4.53 66.09
CA ASN A 6 0.94 5.10 65.04
C ASN A 6 1.51 4.06 64.07
N GLU A 7 1.73 2.81 64.49
CA GLU A 7 2.34 1.78 63.65
C GLU A 7 1.39 1.34 62.54
N LYS A 8 0.11 1.11 62.88
CA LYS A 8 -0.95 0.80 61.91
C LYS A 8 -1.19 1.92 60.90
N ARG A 9 -0.96 3.18 61.26
CA ARG A 9 -1.18 4.32 60.34
C ARG A 9 -0.12 4.35 59.24
N THR A 10 1.11 3.96 59.56
CA THR A 10 2.22 3.88 58.61
C THR A 10 2.02 2.75 57.60
N GLU A 11 1.55 1.59 58.07
CA GLU A 11 1.22 0.45 57.19
C GLU A 11 0.09 0.79 56.20
N ILE A 12 -0.99 1.41 56.67
CA ILE A 12 -2.10 1.81 55.80
C ILE A 12 -1.63 2.84 54.76
N LEU A 13 -0.80 3.82 55.15
CA LEU A 13 -0.28 4.82 54.22
C LEU A 13 0.63 4.18 53.16
N PHE A 14 1.41 3.17 53.53
CA PHE A 14 2.25 2.41 52.60
C PHE A 14 1.41 1.62 51.60
N VAL A 15 0.40 0.88 52.07
CA VAL A 15 -0.51 0.12 51.20
C VAL A 15 -1.26 1.03 50.22
N VAL A 16 -1.75 2.18 50.67
CA VAL A 16 -2.43 3.16 49.81
C VAL A 16 -1.48 3.72 48.74
N LYS A 17 -0.22 4.02 49.08
CA LYS A 17 0.77 4.49 48.10
C LYS A 17 1.11 3.42 47.06
N VAL A 18 1.28 2.16 47.49
CA VAL A 18 1.57 1.04 46.58
C VAL A 18 0.39 0.79 45.64
N LEU A 19 -0.84 0.74 46.17
CA LEU A 19 -2.04 0.58 45.34
C LEU A 19 -2.24 1.74 44.38
N GLY A 20 -2.00 2.98 44.82
CA GLY A 20 -2.07 4.16 43.94
C GLY A 20 -1.04 4.11 42.80
N PHE A 21 0.18 3.64 43.09
CA PHE A 21 1.22 3.47 42.07
C PHE A 21 0.88 2.36 41.07
N ILE A 22 0.36 1.22 41.53
CA ILE A 22 -0.10 0.13 40.66
C ILE A 22 -1.25 0.61 39.77
N LEU A 23 -2.22 1.34 40.33
CA LEU A 23 -3.35 1.87 39.56
C LEU A 23 -2.88 2.88 38.50
N LEU A 24 -1.91 3.74 38.85
CA LEU A 24 -1.30 4.68 37.91
C LEU A 24 -0.59 3.95 36.77
N LEU A 25 0.16 2.89 37.06
CA LEU A 25 0.79 2.05 36.04
C LEU A 25 -0.24 1.36 35.14
N CYS A 26 -1.35 0.87 35.69
CA CYS A 26 -2.44 0.27 34.91
C CYS A 26 -3.18 1.30 34.03
N LEU A 27 -3.28 2.56 34.46
CA LEU A 27 -3.88 3.64 33.67
C LEU A 27 -2.93 4.20 32.61
N LEU A 28 -1.62 4.17 32.87
CA LEU A 28 -0.60 4.57 31.90
C LEU A 28 -0.24 3.45 30.92
N SER A 29 -0.47 2.17 31.26
CA SER A 29 -0.13 1.05 30.37
C SER A 29 -0.78 1.10 28.98
N PRO A 30 -2.05 1.51 28.80
CA PRO A 30 -2.65 1.63 27.48
C PRO A 30 -2.09 2.83 26.73
N LEU A 31 -1.73 3.91 27.43
CA LEU A 31 -1.13 5.10 26.84
C LEU A 31 0.31 4.83 26.38
N ILE A 32 1.11 4.18 27.23
CA ILE A 32 2.47 3.73 26.95
C ILE A 32 2.46 2.70 25.82
N LEU A 33 1.52 1.74 25.84
CA LEU A 33 1.36 0.77 24.76
C LEU A 33 0.96 1.47 23.46
N ARG A 34 0.05 2.44 23.48
CA ARG A 34 -0.30 3.24 22.29
C ARG A 34 0.87 4.07 21.74
N ILE A 35 1.71 4.63 22.62
CA ILE A 35 2.94 5.35 22.23
C ILE A 35 3.96 4.37 21.63
N LEU A 36 4.17 3.21 22.25
CA LEU A 36 5.11 2.19 21.78
C LEU A 36 4.68 1.57 20.44
N VAL A 37 3.38 1.29 20.29
CA VAL A 37 2.76 0.75 19.08
C VAL A 37 2.60 1.84 18.00
N GLY A 38 2.80 3.13 18.35
CA GLY A 38 2.81 4.24 17.40
C GLY A 38 1.45 4.55 16.79
N THR A 39 0.35 4.13 17.45
CA THR A 39 -1.01 4.16 16.87
C THR A 39 -1.57 5.56 16.63
N TRP A 40 -0.88 6.62 17.08
CA TRP A 40 -1.36 8.01 16.96
C TRP A 40 -0.52 8.91 16.06
N ASP A 41 0.71 8.54 15.72
CA ASP A 41 1.60 9.48 15.02
C ASP A 41 2.47 8.84 13.93
N HIS A 42 2.24 7.57 13.58
CA HIS A 42 2.96 6.89 12.49
C HIS A 42 4.50 6.94 12.62
N ARG A 43 5.04 7.15 13.83
CA ARG A 43 6.48 7.43 14.07
C ARG A 43 7.12 6.55 15.16
N GLY A 44 6.41 5.53 15.66
CA GLY A 44 6.90 4.65 16.72
C GLY A 44 7.98 3.66 16.24
N PRO A 45 8.85 3.15 17.13
CA PRO A 45 9.87 2.16 16.78
C PRO A 45 9.27 0.82 16.30
N LEU A 46 8.13 0.39 16.85
CA LEU A 46 7.41 -0.79 16.36
C LEU A 46 6.75 -0.54 15.01
N PHE A 47 6.29 0.68 14.76
CA PHE A 47 5.78 1.10 13.47
C PHE A 47 6.92 1.04 12.43
N LYS A 48 8.08 1.64 12.72
CA LYS A 48 9.27 1.54 11.85
C LYS A 48 9.74 0.10 11.65
N LEU A 49 9.66 -0.76 12.68
CA LEU A 49 9.94 -2.19 12.56
C LEU A 49 8.93 -2.89 11.63
N TYR A 50 7.63 -2.58 11.77
CA TYR A 50 6.58 -3.10 10.91
C TYR A 50 6.82 -2.72 9.44
N PHE A 51 7.18 -1.47 9.12
CA PHE A 51 7.54 -1.09 7.74
C PHE A 51 8.85 -1.67 7.27
N ASN A 52 9.85 -1.79 8.15
CA ASN A 52 11.09 -2.48 7.76
C ASN A 52 10.86 -3.97 7.47
N MET A 53 9.88 -4.60 8.13
CA MET A 53 9.51 -6.00 7.90
C MET A 53 8.60 -6.20 6.69
N ASN A 54 7.63 -5.31 6.48
CA ASN A 54 6.68 -5.37 5.35
C ASN A 54 7.17 -4.58 4.12
N GLY A 55 8.32 -3.91 4.24
CA GLY A 55 8.92 -3.12 3.17
C GLY A 55 8.09 -1.90 2.76
N PHE A 56 8.31 -1.49 1.52
CA PHE A 56 7.71 -0.34 0.87
C PHE A 56 6.21 -0.54 0.56
N GLU A 57 5.73 -1.78 0.42
CA GLU A 57 4.31 -2.11 0.15
C GLU A 57 3.40 -1.60 1.26
N GLY A 58 3.79 -1.77 2.52
CA GLY A 58 3.02 -1.22 3.64
C GLY A 58 2.91 0.30 3.59
N LEU A 59 3.96 1.01 3.12
CA LEU A 59 4.01 2.48 3.06
C LEU A 59 2.97 2.99 2.07
N VAL A 60 2.92 2.38 0.88
CA VAL A 60 1.96 2.73 -0.17
C VAL A 60 0.53 2.41 0.28
N GLU A 61 0.29 1.27 0.91
CA GLU A 61 -1.04 0.89 1.40
C GLU A 61 -1.57 1.88 2.46
N LEU A 62 -0.71 2.34 3.37
CA LEU A 62 -1.13 3.21 4.49
C LEU A 62 -1.17 4.69 4.12
N HIS A 63 -0.20 5.16 3.32
CA HIS A 63 0.02 6.59 3.07
C HIS A 63 -0.21 7.01 1.62
N GLY A 64 -0.33 6.06 0.69
CA GLY A 64 -0.37 6.31 -0.75
C GLY A 64 1.02 6.57 -1.34
N TRP A 65 1.06 6.89 -2.63
CA TRP A 65 2.30 7.13 -3.38
C TRP A 65 3.09 8.35 -2.89
N ASP A 66 2.41 9.35 -2.29
CA ASP A 66 3.01 10.63 -1.85
C ASP A 66 4.17 10.48 -0.85
N GLU A 67 4.15 9.41 -0.05
CA GLU A 67 5.10 9.16 1.04
C GLU A 67 6.08 8.02 0.69
N ALA A 68 5.90 7.43 -0.49
CA ALA A 68 6.70 6.32 -0.96
C ALA A 68 7.97 6.89 -1.64
N PRO A 69 9.21 6.49 -1.27
CA PRO A 69 10.41 6.93 -1.98
C PRO A 69 10.48 6.36 -3.41
N LEU A 70 9.75 6.99 -4.32
CA LEU A 70 9.68 6.65 -5.74
C LEU A 70 10.96 7.08 -6.45
N LYS A 71 11.34 6.28 -7.45
CA LYS A 71 12.40 6.63 -8.39
C LYS A 71 11.77 7.01 -9.72
N PRO A 72 12.24 8.08 -10.38
CA PRO A 72 11.78 8.43 -11.72
C PRO A 72 11.95 7.27 -12.71
N LEU A 73 11.10 7.27 -13.72
CA LEU A 73 11.30 6.49 -14.93
C LEU A 73 12.57 6.97 -15.64
N ASP A 74 13.30 6.04 -16.26
CA ASP A 74 14.32 6.44 -17.23
C ASP A 74 13.65 6.91 -18.53
N VAL A 75 14.37 7.75 -19.28
CA VAL A 75 13.84 8.40 -20.49
C VAL A 75 13.47 7.38 -21.56
N ASP A 76 14.17 6.25 -21.67
CA ASP A 76 13.89 5.23 -22.68
C ASP A 76 12.59 4.49 -22.36
N THR A 77 12.38 4.14 -21.08
CA THR A 77 11.11 3.61 -20.59
C THR A 77 9.96 4.59 -20.81
N GLN A 78 10.14 5.87 -20.48
CA GLN A 78 9.11 6.90 -20.68
C GLN A 78 8.72 7.01 -22.17
N LYS A 79 9.71 7.02 -23.08
CA LYS A 79 9.48 7.02 -24.54
C LYS A 79 8.70 5.80 -25.01
N ASP A 80 9.06 4.60 -24.54
CA ASP A 80 8.39 3.37 -24.92
C ASP A 80 6.92 3.37 -24.45
N LEU A 81 6.64 3.82 -23.23
CA LEU A 81 5.28 3.99 -22.72
C LEU A 81 4.48 5.00 -23.55
N CYS A 82 5.04 6.18 -23.80
CA CYS A 82 4.41 7.21 -24.63
C CYS A 82 4.06 6.70 -26.02
N ALA A 83 4.97 5.96 -26.66
CA ALA A 83 4.73 5.36 -27.97
C ALA A 83 3.64 4.28 -27.92
N ARG A 84 3.70 3.36 -26.94
CA ARG A 84 2.72 2.28 -26.77
C ARG A 84 1.32 2.82 -26.56
N PHE A 85 1.16 3.81 -25.70
CA PHE A 85 -0.14 4.43 -25.40
C PHE A 85 -0.54 5.54 -26.38
N SER A 86 0.28 5.81 -27.41
CA SER A 86 0.03 6.86 -28.40
C SER A 86 -0.26 8.23 -27.78
N ILE A 87 0.46 8.56 -26.71
CA ILE A 87 0.31 9.83 -25.98
C ILE A 87 0.98 10.94 -26.80
N ALA A 88 0.35 12.11 -26.84
CA ALA A 88 0.88 13.26 -27.56
C ALA A 88 2.24 13.71 -26.99
N PRO A 89 3.21 14.12 -27.82
CA PRO A 89 4.51 14.59 -27.35
C PRO A 89 4.44 15.81 -26.42
N GLU A 90 3.36 16.59 -26.50
CA GLU A 90 3.13 17.76 -25.65
C GLU A 90 2.53 17.42 -24.27
N ASP A 91 2.14 16.16 -24.05
CA ASP A 91 1.65 15.71 -22.75
C ASP A 91 2.78 15.74 -21.72
N PRO A 92 2.54 16.20 -20.47
CA PRO A 92 3.56 16.21 -19.42
C PRO A 92 4.21 14.85 -19.16
N LEU A 93 3.51 13.73 -19.42
CA LEU A 93 4.06 12.37 -19.31
C LEU A 93 5.09 12.05 -20.40
N CYS A 94 5.09 12.80 -21.51
CA CYS A 94 5.93 12.57 -22.69
C CYS A 94 6.88 13.72 -23.01
N ASP A 95 6.85 14.79 -22.21
CA ASP A 95 7.92 15.77 -22.13
C ASP A 95 9.10 15.18 -21.34
N TYR A 96 10.19 14.87 -22.04
CA TYR A 96 11.36 14.20 -21.49
C TYR A 96 12.24 15.09 -20.59
N GLU A 97 11.91 16.38 -20.45
CA GLU A 97 12.51 17.23 -19.42
C GLU A 97 11.78 17.12 -18.07
N ASN A 98 10.53 16.63 -18.08
CA ASN A 98 9.75 16.42 -16.86
C ASN A 98 10.15 15.13 -16.14
N ILE A 99 10.17 15.19 -14.82
CA ILE A 99 10.36 14.02 -13.96
C ILE A 99 9.02 13.29 -13.87
N VAL A 100 8.98 12.08 -14.43
CA VAL A 100 7.79 11.21 -14.42
C VAL A 100 8.07 9.95 -13.62
N TYR A 101 7.10 9.54 -12.81
CA TYR A 101 7.13 8.34 -11.98
C TYR A 101 6.17 7.28 -12.55
N GLU A 102 6.36 6.03 -12.14
CA GLU A 102 5.46 4.95 -12.58
C GLU A 102 3.97 5.26 -12.32
N PRO A 103 3.54 5.71 -11.11
CA PRO A 103 2.13 5.99 -10.82
C PRO A 103 1.48 7.02 -11.74
N ASP A 104 2.26 7.93 -12.33
CA ASP A 104 1.73 9.00 -13.19
C ASP A 104 1.11 8.44 -14.48
N PHE A 105 1.51 7.24 -14.91
CA PHE A 105 0.91 6.54 -16.05
C PHE A 105 -0.38 5.78 -15.71
N PHE A 106 -0.75 5.68 -14.42
CA PHE A 106 -1.95 4.95 -14.02
C PHE A 106 -3.23 5.44 -14.68
N PRO A 107 -3.52 6.75 -14.74
CA PRO A 107 -4.74 7.24 -15.37
C PRO A 107 -4.81 6.85 -16.85
N VAL A 108 -3.68 6.93 -17.57
CA VAL A 108 -3.60 6.54 -18.98
C VAL A 108 -3.86 5.04 -19.17
N ILE A 109 -3.22 4.20 -18.35
CA ILE A 109 -3.42 2.74 -18.37
C ILE A 109 -4.88 2.40 -18.08
N ASN A 110 -5.43 3.00 -17.02
CA ASN A 110 -6.81 2.78 -16.61
C ASN A 110 -7.80 3.21 -17.70
N ASP A 111 -7.65 4.39 -18.28
CA ASP A 111 -8.55 4.91 -19.31
C ASP A 111 -8.41 4.16 -20.66
N THR A 112 -7.24 3.59 -20.93
CA THR A 112 -7.01 2.76 -22.13
C THR A 112 -7.82 1.47 -22.08
N PHE A 113 -7.84 0.80 -20.91
CA PHE A 113 -8.45 -0.53 -20.76
C PHE A 113 -9.80 -0.55 -20.04
N LYS A 114 -10.27 0.61 -19.55
CA LYS A 114 -11.63 0.76 -19.03
C LYS A 114 -12.65 0.39 -20.12
N PRO A 115 -13.75 -0.27 -19.77
CA PRO A 115 -14.73 -0.74 -20.74
C PRO A 115 -15.30 0.43 -21.52
N LYS A 116 -15.24 0.32 -22.85
CA LYS A 116 -15.90 1.20 -23.80
C LYS A 116 -17.07 0.38 -24.35
N ASP A 117 -18.28 0.89 -24.19
CA ASP A 117 -19.52 0.24 -24.67
C ASP A 117 -19.90 -1.09 -23.99
N GLY A 118 -19.29 -1.41 -22.84
CA GLY A 118 -19.70 -2.49 -21.94
C GLY A 118 -18.74 -3.67 -21.87
N ASP A 119 -17.83 -3.79 -22.84
CA ASP A 119 -16.85 -4.87 -22.88
C ASP A 119 -15.52 -4.41 -22.27
N TRP A 120 -15.01 -5.20 -21.34
CA TRP A 120 -13.69 -5.02 -20.77
C TRP A 120 -12.62 -5.48 -21.74
N ALA A 121 -11.43 -4.87 -21.68
CA ALA A 121 -10.27 -5.34 -22.41
C ALA A 121 -9.93 -6.80 -22.04
N THR A 122 -9.36 -7.56 -22.96
CA THR A 122 -8.89 -8.93 -22.73
C THR A 122 -7.45 -8.97 -22.26
N TYR A 123 -7.01 -10.10 -21.73
CA TYR A 123 -5.62 -10.36 -21.37
C TYR A 123 -4.64 -10.05 -22.51
N ASP A 124 -4.93 -10.54 -23.72
CA ASP A 124 -4.09 -10.35 -24.90
C ASP A 124 -3.99 -8.88 -25.29
N GLU A 125 -5.11 -8.13 -25.24
CA GLU A 125 -5.11 -6.69 -25.51
C GLU A 125 -4.24 -5.94 -24.51
N VAL A 126 -4.30 -6.27 -23.22
CA VAL A 126 -3.42 -5.65 -22.21
C VAL A 126 -1.96 -6.01 -22.45
N GLN A 127 -1.66 -7.27 -22.80
CA GLN A 127 -0.27 -7.70 -23.01
C GLN A 127 0.38 -7.00 -24.21
N GLN A 128 -0.37 -6.64 -25.26
CA GLN A 128 0.18 -5.87 -26.38
C GLN A 128 0.87 -4.57 -25.94
N TYR A 129 0.33 -3.93 -24.90
CA TYR A 129 0.89 -2.71 -24.33
C TYR A 129 1.91 -3.01 -23.25
N LEU A 130 1.56 -3.89 -22.30
CA LEU A 130 2.24 -3.95 -20.99
C LEU A 130 3.13 -5.18 -20.78
N GLU A 131 3.20 -6.13 -21.73
CA GLU A 131 4.02 -7.34 -21.59
C GLU A 131 5.47 -7.08 -21.14
N PRO A 132 6.21 -6.08 -21.70
CA PRO A 132 7.59 -5.83 -21.28
C PRO A 132 7.75 -5.41 -19.82
N TYR A 133 6.68 -4.89 -19.21
CA TYR A 133 6.66 -4.38 -17.85
C TYR A 133 6.09 -5.39 -16.85
N ARG A 134 5.69 -6.57 -17.33
CA ARG A 134 5.10 -7.61 -16.51
C ARG A 134 6.15 -8.27 -15.63
N THR A 135 5.91 -8.31 -14.33
CA THR A 135 6.81 -8.95 -13.36
C THR A 135 6.38 -10.37 -13.03
N SER A 136 5.08 -10.60 -12.87
CA SER A 136 4.52 -11.92 -12.55
C SER A 136 3.03 -11.96 -12.85
N CYS A 137 2.51 -13.16 -13.09
CA CYS A 137 1.08 -13.44 -13.03
C CYS A 137 0.86 -14.68 -12.19
N ILE A 138 -0.18 -14.67 -11.36
CA ILE A 138 -0.61 -15.83 -10.60
C ILE A 138 -2.11 -16.01 -10.75
N ILE A 139 -2.55 -17.26 -10.74
CA ILE A 139 -3.97 -17.58 -10.55
C ILE A 139 -4.25 -17.49 -9.05
N TRP A 140 -5.29 -16.76 -8.69
CA TRP A 140 -5.73 -16.53 -7.32
C TRP A 140 -7.23 -16.74 -7.23
N ASN A 141 -7.71 -17.41 -6.19
CA ASN A 141 -9.12 -17.67 -5.95
C ASN A 141 -9.59 -16.73 -4.81
N PRO A 142 -10.20 -15.58 -5.12
CA PRO A 142 -10.61 -14.61 -4.13
C PRO A 142 -11.89 -15.06 -3.40
N GLU A 143 -11.83 -15.16 -2.07
CA GLU A 143 -13.04 -15.37 -1.24
C GLU A 143 -13.76 -14.04 -0.98
N ARG A 144 -14.13 -13.31 -2.04
CA ARG A 144 -14.72 -11.97 -1.95
C ARG A 144 -15.99 -11.83 -2.80
N GLU A 145 -17.04 -11.30 -2.20
CA GLU A 145 -18.30 -11.02 -2.91
C GLU A 145 -18.07 -10.07 -4.09
N GLY A 146 -18.67 -10.41 -5.24
CA GLY A 146 -18.56 -9.66 -6.50
C GLY A 146 -17.28 -9.90 -7.31
N TRP A 147 -16.41 -10.83 -6.87
CA TRP A 147 -15.25 -11.27 -7.65
C TRP A 147 -15.53 -12.60 -8.35
N PRO A 148 -14.88 -12.89 -9.50
CA PRO A 148 -14.89 -14.22 -10.11
C PRO A 148 -14.35 -15.31 -9.16
N GLU A 149 -14.73 -16.57 -9.41
CA GLU A 149 -14.25 -17.72 -8.62
C GLU A 149 -12.72 -17.86 -8.65
N ALA A 150 -12.13 -17.58 -9.81
CA ALA A 150 -10.69 -17.52 -10.00
C ALA A 150 -10.34 -16.31 -10.87
N VAL A 151 -9.26 -15.62 -10.52
CA VAL A 151 -8.72 -14.50 -11.28
C VAL A 151 -7.25 -14.72 -11.56
N THR A 152 -6.82 -14.32 -12.75
CA THR A 152 -5.40 -14.15 -13.06
C THR A 152 -5.00 -12.75 -12.61
N ARG A 153 -4.15 -12.66 -11.59
CA ARG A 153 -3.57 -11.40 -11.10
C ARG A 153 -2.18 -11.21 -11.69
N CYS A 154 -2.04 -10.23 -12.56
CA CYS A 154 -0.77 -9.82 -13.13
C CYS A 154 -0.24 -8.54 -12.47
N ARG A 155 1.06 -8.53 -12.20
CA ARG A 155 1.79 -7.43 -11.56
C ARG A 155 2.69 -6.75 -12.58
N TYR A 156 2.70 -5.43 -12.58
CA TYR A 156 3.48 -4.63 -13.52
C TYR A 156 4.40 -3.64 -12.80
N CYS A 157 5.63 -3.54 -13.28
CA CYS A 157 6.60 -2.52 -12.92
C CYS A 157 7.09 -1.88 -14.21
N LEU A 158 6.74 -0.61 -14.41
CA LEU A 158 7.03 0.09 -15.65
C LEU A 158 8.53 0.35 -15.81
N ARG A 159 9.32 0.34 -14.72
CA ARG A 159 10.78 0.51 -14.79
C ARG A 159 11.53 -0.70 -15.36
N GLY A 160 10.83 -1.80 -15.71
CA GLY A 160 11.41 -3.01 -16.31
C GLY A 160 12.40 -3.78 -15.43
N ASN A 161 12.74 -3.27 -14.24
CA ASN A 161 13.64 -3.92 -13.30
C ASN A 161 12.85 -4.67 -12.23
N VAL A 162 12.95 -6.00 -12.25
CA VAL A 162 12.28 -6.98 -11.37
C VAL A 162 12.54 -6.75 -9.87
N LYS A 163 13.53 -5.92 -9.49
CA LYS A 163 13.80 -5.54 -8.10
C LYS A 163 12.98 -4.35 -7.60
N SER A 164 12.16 -3.76 -8.47
CA SER A 164 11.25 -2.67 -8.12
C SER A 164 9.87 -3.25 -7.84
N PHE A 165 9.16 -2.69 -6.88
CA PHE A 165 7.81 -3.13 -6.51
C PHE A 165 6.85 -2.93 -7.68
N ALA A 166 5.86 -3.82 -7.80
CA ALA A 166 4.83 -3.67 -8.80
C ALA A 166 3.92 -2.51 -8.41
N VAL A 167 3.79 -1.52 -9.29
CA VAL A 167 3.01 -0.31 -9.06
C VAL A 167 1.54 -0.56 -9.42
N PHE A 168 1.29 -1.52 -10.31
CA PHE A 168 -0.05 -1.86 -10.76
C PHE A 168 -0.29 -3.36 -10.72
N GLU A 169 -1.52 -3.72 -10.34
CA GLU A 169 -2.08 -5.05 -10.47
C GLU A 169 -3.27 -4.99 -11.42
N ILE A 170 -3.27 -5.86 -12.43
CA ILE A 170 -4.40 -6.06 -13.33
C ILE A 170 -4.93 -7.46 -13.08
N TYR A 171 -6.24 -7.55 -12.92
CA TYR A 171 -6.97 -8.76 -12.63
C TYR A 171 -7.82 -9.13 -13.82
N PHE A 172 -7.73 -10.38 -14.25
CA PHE A 172 -8.52 -10.96 -15.31
C PHE A 172 -9.37 -12.09 -14.75
N ASP A 173 -10.59 -12.27 -15.23
CA ASP A 173 -11.35 -13.49 -14.96
C ASP A 173 -10.59 -14.69 -15.55
N ALA A 174 -10.36 -15.73 -14.75
CA ALA A 174 -9.56 -16.88 -15.20
C ALA A 174 -10.30 -17.77 -16.21
N SER A 175 -11.62 -17.59 -16.38
CA SER A 175 -12.45 -18.41 -17.28
C SER A 175 -12.48 -17.89 -18.72
N ASP A 176 -12.51 -16.57 -18.91
CA ASP A 176 -12.62 -15.93 -20.23
C ASP A 176 -11.52 -14.89 -20.51
N GLU A 177 -10.59 -14.70 -19.57
CA GLU A 177 -9.47 -13.76 -19.67
C GLU A 177 -9.88 -12.29 -19.86
N SER A 178 -11.15 -11.95 -19.58
CA SER A 178 -11.61 -10.57 -19.56
C SER A 178 -11.02 -9.82 -18.37
N LEU A 179 -10.63 -8.56 -18.60
CA LEU A 179 -10.17 -7.68 -17.53
C LEU A 179 -11.32 -7.43 -16.58
N PHE A 180 -11.08 -7.72 -15.31
CA PHE A 180 -12.03 -7.52 -14.24
C PHE A 180 -11.75 -6.23 -13.46
N LYS A 181 -10.47 -5.94 -13.21
CA LYS A 181 -10.06 -4.81 -12.37
C LYS A 181 -8.63 -4.36 -12.63
N ILE A 182 -8.40 -3.06 -12.50
CA ILE A 182 -7.08 -2.45 -12.43
C ILE A 182 -6.91 -1.82 -11.04
N SER A 183 -5.75 -1.98 -10.41
CA SER A 183 -5.43 -1.41 -9.10
C SER A 183 -4.00 -0.90 -9.07
N SER A 184 -3.79 0.28 -8.48
CA SER A 184 -2.46 0.88 -8.30
C SER A 184 -1.87 0.66 -6.91
N GLN A 185 -2.41 -0.27 -6.11
CA GLN A 185 -2.07 -0.48 -4.69
C GLN A 185 -2.23 0.75 -3.76
N ASN A 186 -2.45 1.95 -4.28
CA ASN A 186 -2.77 3.15 -3.52
C ASN A 186 -4.31 3.26 -3.38
N PRO A 187 -4.86 3.18 -2.16
CA PRO A 187 -6.29 3.30 -1.94
C PRO A 187 -6.83 4.71 -2.23
N ARG A 188 -5.97 5.71 -2.44
CA ARG A 188 -6.36 7.10 -2.76
C ARG A 188 -6.56 7.36 -4.25
N ASP A 189 -6.06 6.51 -5.14
CA ASP A 189 -6.17 6.72 -6.59
C ASP A 189 -7.62 6.56 -7.12
N PHE A 190 -8.57 6.23 -6.23
CA PHE A 190 -9.99 6.03 -6.51
C PHE A 190 -10.92 6.97 -5.71
N ARG A 191 -10.39 8.03 -5.08
CA ARG A 191 -11.19 9.03 -4.34
C ARG A 191 -11.40 10.32 -5.12
#